data_AF-A0A227J4M3-F1
#
_entry.id   AF-A0A227J4M3-F1
#
_cell.length_a   1.000
_cell.length_b   1.000
_cell.length_c   1.000
_cell.angle_alpha   90.00
_cell.angle_beta   90.00
_cell.angle_gamma   90.00
#
_symmetry.space_group_name_H-M   'P 1'
#
loop_
_entity.id
_entity.type
_entity.pdbx_description
1 polymer ?
#
loop_
_entity_poly.entity_id
_entity_poly.type
_entity_poly.pdbx_seq_one_letter_code
_entity_poly.pdbx_strand_id
1 'polypeptide(L)'
;EQKAYEIAEQEFNMNSPKQLQAILFEKMGLPVVKKTPSGTPSTNEEVLQELALDYPLPKLILEYRGLAKLKSTYTDKLPKMINPSTGRVHTSYHQAVTATGRLSSTDPNLQNIPI
;
A
#
# COMPACT_ATOMS: atom_id res chain seq x y z
N GLU A 1 2.44 3.73 14.61
CA GLU A 1 1.16 3.04 14.88
C GLU A 1 0.41 3.62 16.07
N GLN A 2 1.03 3.75 17.24
CA GLN A 2 0.37 4.23 18.48
C GLN A 2 -0.44 5.53 18.33
N LYS A 3 0.12 6.57 17.69
CA LYS A 3 -0.58 7.83 17.39
C LYS A 3 -1.87 7.66 16.58
N ALA A 4 -1.89 6.71 15.64
CA ALA A 4 -3.08 6.45 14.83
C ALA A 4 -4.14 5.65 15.61
N TYR A 5 -3.73 4.81 16.58
CA TYR A 5 -4.67 4.17 17.52
C TYR A 5 -5.30 5.16 18.47
N GLU A 6 -4.53 6.14 18.96
CA GLU A 6 -5.03 7.24 19.78
C GLU A 6 -6.08 8.06 19.03
N ILE A 7 -5.80 8.46 17.79
CA ILE A 7 -6.75 9.25 16.98
C ILE A 7 -7.98 8.43 16.59
N ALA A 8 -7.83 7.13 16.32
CA ALA A 8 -8.96 6.25 16.02
C ALA A 8 -9.72 5.80 17.29
N GLU A 9 -9.21 6.11 18.47
CA GLU A 9 -9.65 5.65 19.80
C GLU A 9 -9.86 4.12 19.88
N GLN A 10 -9.12 3.36 19.07
CA GLN A 10 -9.16 1.90 19.06
C GLN A 10 -7.94 1.35 18.34
N GLU A 11 -7.55 0.13 18.69
CA GLU A 11 -6.56 -0.63 17.93
C GLU A 11 -7.18 -1.22 16.67
N PHE A 12 -6.41 -1.21 15.58
CA PHE A 12 -6.83 -1.79 14.32
C PHE A 12 -5.62 -2.13 13.43
N ASN A 13 -5.88 -2.92 12.40
CA ASN A 13 -4.89 -3.27 11.40
C ASN A 13 -4.90 -2.23 10.27
N MET A 14 -3.88 -1.37 10.24
CA MET A 14 -3.68 -0.34 9.20
C MET A 14 -3.40 -0.90 7.80
N ASN A 15 -3.09 -2.19 7.70
CA ASN A 15 -2.96 -2.89 6.42
C ASN A 15 -4.31 -3.45 5.93
N SER A 16 -5.36 -3.46 6.75
CA SER A 16 -6.68 -3.99 6.39
C SER A 16 -7.58 -2.89 5.83
N PRO A 17 -7.90 -2.89 4.51
CA PRO A 17 -8.77 -1.89 3.92
C PRO A 17 -10.16 -1.85 4.56
N LYS A 18 -10.68 -3.00 4.99
CA LYS A 18 -12.00 -3.12 5.62
C LYS A 18 -12.05 -2.43 6.99
N GLN A 19 -11.04 -2.61 7.83
CA GLN A 19 -11.00 -1.95 9.14
C GLN A 19 -10.79 -0.44 9.00
N LEU A 20 -9.97 -0.03 8.03
CA LEU A 20 -9.81 1.38 7.68
C LEU A 20 -11.10 2.02 7.20
N GLN A 21 -11.88 1.33 6.37
CA GLN A 21 -13.18 1.82 5.92
C GLN A 21 -14.12 2.06 7.10
N ALA A 22 -14.21 1.10 8.03
CA ALA A 22 -15.05 1.23 9.22
C ALA A 22 -14.61 2.43 10.10
N ILE A 23 -13.31 2.61 10.31
CA ILE A 23 -12.81 3.71 11.13
C ILE A 23 -13.04 5.06 10.46
N LEU A 24 -12.61 5.21 9.20
CA LEU A 24 -12.63 6.49 8.50
C LEU A 24 -14.07 6.91 8.19
N PHE A 25 -14.90 6.03 7.66
CA PHE A 25 -16.21 6.41 7.14
C PHE A 25 -17.37 6.12 8.08
N GLU A 26 -17.31 5.06 8.89
CA GLU A 26 -18.41 4.73 9.82
C GLU A 26 -18.22 5.40 11.18
N LYS A 27 -17.02 5.29 11.79
CA LYS A 27 -16.76 5.87 13.12
C LYS A 27 -16.47 7.36 13.08
N MET A 28 -15.56 7.79 12.20
CA MET A 28 -15.16 9.20 12.10
C MET A 28 -16.04 10.01 11.14
N GLY A 29 -16.89 9.35 10.33
CA GLY A 29 -17.83 10.03 9.43
C GLY A 29 -17.16 10.86 8.34
N LEU A 30 -15.94 10.50 7.92
CA LEU A 30 -15.21 11.24 6.88
C LEU A 30 -15.93 11.19 5.52
N PRO A 31 -15.75 12.21 4.66
CA PRO A 31 -16.40 12.23 3.35
C PRO A 31 -15.88 11.11 2.44
N VAL A 32 -16.79 10.46 1.73
CA VAL A 32 -16.43 9.43 0.73
C VAL A 32 -16.11 10.10 -0.60
N VAL A 33 -14.82 10.27 -0.88
CA VAL A 33 -14.31 10.87 -2.13
C VAL A 33 -14.57 9.96 -3.34
N LYS A 34 -14.30 8.66 -3.20
CA LYS A 34 -14.37 7.68 -4.29
C LYS A 34 -14.86 6.33 -3.77
N LYS A 35 -15.55 5.58 -4.63
CA LYS A 35 -15.99 4.22 -4.33
C LYS A 35 -15.27 3.23 -5.24
N THR A 36 -15.05 2.02 -4.73
CA THR A 36 -14.57 0.89 -5.51
C THR A 36 -15.67 0.41 -6.47
N PRO A 37 -15.35 -0.43 -7.49
CA PRO A 37 -16.37 -1.01 -8.37
C PRO A 37 -17.47 -1.81 -7.63
N SER A 38 -17.16 -2.34 -6.45
CA SER A 38 -18.14 -3.02 -5.58
C SER A 38 -18.99 -2.06 -4.74
N GLY A 39 -18.83 -0.75 -4.92
CA GLY A 39 -19.62 0.29 -4.25
C GLY A 39 -19.14 0.66 -2.84
N THR A 40 -18.07 0.04 -2.34
CA THR A 40 -17.52 0.35 -1.02
C THR A 40 -16.64 1.61 -1.06
N PRO A 41 -16.58 2.43 0.00
CA PRO A 41 -15.67 3.57 0.07
C PRO A 41 -14.21 3.18 -0.17
N SER A 42 -13.52 3.87 -1.06
CA SER A 42 -12.12 3.57 -1.37
C SER A 42 -11.19 4.06 -0.27
N THR A 43 -10.19 3.26 0.09
CA THR A 43 -9.06 3.65 0.95
C THR A 43 -7.74 3.51 0.19
N ASN A 44 -7.76 3.73 -1.12
CA ASN A 44 -6.56 3.78 -1.95
C ASN A 44 -5.71 5.02 -1.63
N GLU A 45 -4.47 5.03 -2.11
CA GLU A 45 -3.49 6.08 -1.84
C GLU A 45 -3.99 7.46 -2.25
N GLU A 46 -4.58 7.59 -3.44
CA GLU A 46 -5.19 8.83 -3.95
C GLU A 46 -6.26 9.41 -3.01
N VAL A 47 -7.22 8.59 -2.54
CA VAL A 47 -8.27 9.06 -1.61
C VAL A 47 -7.68 9.42 -0.26
N LEU A 48 -6.73 8.63 0.24
CA LEU A 48 -6.08 8.95 1.51
C LEU A 48 -5.25 10.23 1.43
N GLN A 49 -4.64 10.54 0.28
CA GLN A 49 -3.90 11.80 0.07
C GLN A 49 -4.84 13.01 0.09
N GLU A 50 -6.00 12.91 -0.55
CA GLU A 50 -7.01 13.96 -0.53
C GLU A 50 -7.55 14.18 0.89
N LEU A 51 -7.93 13.10 1.59
CA LEU A 51 -8.39 13.20 2.97
C LEU A 51 -7.29 13.66 3.94
N ALA A 52 -6.01 13.43 3.63
CA ALA A 52 -4.89 13.87 4.46
C ALA A 52 -4.69 15.39 4.47
N LEU A 53 -5.34 16.14 3.57
CA LEU A 53 -5.32 17.60 3.57
C LEU A 53 -6.03 18.16 4.80
N ASP A 54 -7.16 17.56 5.18
CA ASP A 54 -8.01 18.05 6.26
C ASP A 54 -7.92 17.18 7.53
N TYR A 55 -7.55 15.90 7.39
CA TYR A 55 -7.61 14.93 8.49
C TYR A 55 -6.23 14.31 8.81
N PRO A 56 -5.84 14.24 10.09
CA PRO A 56 -4.52 13.74 10.47
C PRO A 56 -4.38 12.22 10.35
N LEU A 57 -5.47 11.45 10.51
CA LEU A 57 -5.41 9.98 10.48
C LEU A 57 -5.03 9.42 9.09
N PRO A 58 -5.64 9.86 7.96
CA PRO A 58 -5.20 9.46 6.62
C PRO A 58 -3.71 9.70 6.36
N LYS A 59 -3.15 10.81 6.83
CA LYS A 59 -1.72 11.12 6.70
C LYS A 59 -0.84 10.07 7.39
N LEU A 60 -1.18 9.71 8.64
CA LEU A 60 -0.46 8.68 9.38
C LEU A 60 -0.57 7.30 8.72
N ILE A 61 -1.73 6.97 8.13
CA ILE A 61 -1.94 5.72 7.40
C ILE A 61 -1.05 5.66 6.15
N LEU A 62 -0.93 6.77 5.41
CA LEU A 62 -0.05 6.84 4.24
C LEU A 62 1.42 6.61 4.62
N GLU A 63 1.91 7.31 5.64
CA GLU A 63 3.27 7.14 6.15
C GLU A 63 3.52 5.69 6.59
N TYR A 64 2.58 5.11 7.34
CA TYR A 64 2.65 3.71 7.76
C TYR A 64 2.71 2.75 6.57
N ARG A 65 1.82 2.89 5.59
CA ARG A 65 1.78 2.00 4.40
C ARG A 65 3.04 2.12 3.55
N GLY A 66 3.60 3.32 3.41
CA GLY A 66 4.88 3.53 2.73
C GLY A 66 6.00 2.74 3.38
N LEU A 67 6.16 2.89 4.70
CA LEU A 67 7.17 2.17 5.49
C LEU A 67 6.94 0.65 5.50
N ALA A 68 5.68 0.22 5.68
CA ALA A 68 5.31 -1.20 5.69
C ALA A 68 5.59 -1.87 4.34
N LYS A 69 5.32 -1.18 3.23
CA LYS A 69 5.62 -1.68 1.88
C LYS A 69 7.12 -1.77 1.62
N LEU A 70 7.88 -0.73 2.00
CA LEU A 70 9.35 -0.73 1.93
C LEU A 70 9.94 -1.93 2.67
N LYS A 71 9.53 -2.13 3.92
CA LYS A 71 10.01 -3.23 4.76
C LYS A 71 9.61 -4.60 4.21
N SER A 72 8.32 -4.84 4.00
CA SER A 72 7.80 -6.17 3.67
C SER A 72 8.13 -6.63 2.25
N THR A 73 8.03 -5.73 1.26
CA THR A 73 8.19 -6.10 -0.16
C THR A 73 9.65 -6.08 -0.59
N TYR A 74 10.46 -5.18 -0.04
CA TYR A 74 11.82 -4.95 -0.53
C TYR A 74 12.87 -5.36 0.51
N THR A 75 12.85 -4.79 1.71
CA THR A 75 13.89 -5.04 2.72
C THR A 75 13.93 -6.49 3.21
N ASP A 76 12.78 -7.09 3.54
CA ASP A 76 12.73 -8.43 4.12
C ASP A 76 12.72 -9.54 3.05
N LYS A 77 12.18 -9.24 1.86
CA LYS A 77 11.93 -10.24 0.81
C LYS A 77 13.09 -10.36 -0.18
N LEU A 78 13.67 -9.25 -0.66
CA LEU A 78 14.72 -9.32 -1.68
C LEU A 78 15.97 -10.08 -1.23
N PRO A 79 16.46 -9.94 0.03
CA PRO A 79 17.61 -10.72 0.49
C PRO A 79 17.36 -12.23 0.44
N LYS A 80 16.13 -12.67 0.66
CA LYS A 80 15.73 -14.10 0.59
C LYS A 80 15.65 -14.62 -0.86
N MET A 81 15.66 -13.72 -1.84
CA MET A 81 15.61 -14.03 -3.28
C MET A 81 16.97 -13.90 -3.95
N ILE A 82 18.05 -13.72 -3.19
CA ILE A 82 19.41 -13.73 -3.71
C ILE A 82 19.72 -15.13 -4.22
N ASN A 83 20.07 -15.24 -5.49
CA ASN A 83 20.52 -16.49 -6.07
C ASN A 83 21.93 -16.84 -5.52
N PRO A 84 22.12 -18.02 -4.92
CA PRO A 84 23.35 -18.35 -4.20
C PRO A 84 24.58 -18.54 -5.12
N SER A 85 24.40 -18.88 -6.40
CA SER A 85 25.53 -19.07 -7.32
C SER A 85 26.04 -17.75 -7.92
N THR A 86 25.17 -16.74 -8.02
CA THR A 86 25.51 -15.45 -8.63
C THR A 86 25.63 -14.30 -7.63
N GLY A 87 25.11 -14.46 -6.42
CA GLY A 87 25.07 -13.41 -5.40
C GLY A 87 24.17 -12.22 -5.75
N ARG A 88 23.24 -12.39 -6.70
CA ARG A 88 22.38 -11.32 -7.23
C ARG A 88 20.90 -11.71 -7.16
N VAL A 89 20.03 -10.71 -7.16
CA VAL A 89 18.59 -10.89 -7.38
C VAL A 89 18.31 -10.88 -8.88
N HIS A 90 17.56 -11.87 -9.36
CA HIS A 90 17.16 -12.00 -10.76
C HIS A 90 15.66 -11.79 -10.88
N THR A 91 15.21 -11.08 -11.91
CA THR A 91 13.80 -10.86 -12.22
C THR A 91 13.46 -11.46 -13.58
N SER A 92 12.20 -11.81 -13.77
CA SER A 92 11.67 -12.26 -15.06
C SER A 92 10.96 -11.12 -15.77
N TYR A 93 11.41 -10.77 -16.98
CA TYR A 93 10.74 -9.79 -17.83
C TYR A 93 9.80 -10.48 -18.82
N HIS A 94 8.50 -10.16 -18.74
CA HIS A 94 7.48 -10.67 -19.65
C HIS A 94 7.19 -9.64 -20.74
N GLN A 95 7.37 -10.06 -21.99
CA GLN A 95 7.25 -9.21 -23.17
C GLN A 95 5.83 -9.16 -23.75
N ALA A 96 5.02 -10.20 -23.53
CA ALA A 96 3.70 -10.37 -24.16
C ALA A 96 2.50 -10.14 -23.22
N VAL A 97 2.72 -9.57 -22.03
CA VAL A 97 1.68 -9.46 -20.98
C VAL A 97 0.97 -8.10 -21.00
N THR A 98 1.65 -7.01 -21.38
CA THR A 98 1.04 -5.68 -21.34
C THR A 98 0.40 -5.33 -22.69
N ALA A 99 -0.83 -4.82 -22.66
CA ALA A 99 -1.56 -4.39 -23.86
C ALA A 99 -0.88 -3.24 -24.62
N THR A 100 0.01 -2.49 -23.94
CA THR A 100 0.68 -1.31 -24.48
C THR A 100 2.08 -1.62 -25.04
N GLY A 101 2.52 -2.88 -25.03
CA GLY A 101 3.86 -3.27 -25.50
C GLY A 101 5.01 -2.95 -24.53
N ARG A 102 4.72 -2.59 -23.27
CA ARG A 102 5.73 -2.43 -22.20
C ARG A 102 6.17 -3.80 -21.68
N LEU A 103 7.43 -3.91 -21.24
CA LEU A 103 7.86 -5.07 -20.44
C LEU A 103 7.21 -5.01 -19.06
N SER A 104 6.91 -6.18 -18.50
CA SER A 104 6.50 -6.32 -17.10
C SER A 104 7.49 -7.21 -16.34
N SER A 105 7.69 -6.98 -15.05
CA SER A 105 8.67 -7.70 -14.22
C SER A 105 7.98 -8.50 -13.11
N THR A 106 8.36 -9.77 -12.94
CA THR A 106 7.91 -10.61 -11.81
C THR A 106 9.07 -11.37 -11.16
N ASP A 107 8.84 -11.85 -9.93
CA ASP A 107 9.71 -12.77 -9.20
C ASP A 107 11.19 -12.35 -9.07
N PRO A 108 11.49 -11.17 -8.50
CA PRO A 108 10.58 -10.15 -7.96
C PRO A 108 10.28 -9.03 -8.97
N ASN A 109 9.21 -8.26 -8.75
CA ASN A 109 8.93 -7.08 -9.58
C ASN A 109 9.90 -5.93 -9.21
N LEU A 110 10.91 -5.73 -10.05
CA LEU A 110 11.93 -4.69 -9.87
C LEU A 110 11.57 -3.37 -10.58
N GLN A 111 10.46 -3.31 -11.32
CA GLN A 111 9.98 -2.07 -11.94
C GLN A 111 9.28 -1.15 -10.92
N ASN A 112 8.76 -1.72 -9.84
CA ASN A 112 8.02 -1.00 -8.82
C ASN A 112 8.85 -0.72 -7.56
N ILE A 113 10.18 -0.63 -7.64
CA ILE A 113 10.99 -0.25 -6.47
C ILE A 113 10.72 1.22 -6.12
N PRO A 114 10.41 1.56 -4.86
CA PRO A 114 10.24 2.95 -4.43
C PRO A 114 11.51 3.77 -4.72
N ILE A 115 11.33 4.99 -5.24
CA ILE A 115 12.39 5.94 -5.59
C ILE A 115 12.67 6.86 -4.40
#